data_AF-A0A9N8D7M3-F1
#
_entry.id   AF-A0A9N8D7M3-F1
#
_cell.length_a   1.000
_cell.length_b   1.000
_cell.length_c   1.000
_cell.angle_alpha   90.00
_cell.angle_beta   90.00
_cell.angle_gamma   90.00
#
_symmetry.space_group_name_H-M   'P 1'
#
loop_
_entity.id
_entity.type
_entity.pdbx_description
1 polymer ?
#
loop_
_entity_poly.entity_id
_entity_poly.type
_entity_poly.pdbx_seq_one_letter_code
_entity_poly.pdbx_strand_id
1 'polypeptide(L)'
;MSSASAKGSILVTYWCLCFQCLHCLALVSALENDRIPPAPPGLSGLCSRGNLSTLEGLAQCDLACAFADCCWRTSSPAITSCNASNPLCDDYLVCSILDPANATITHSPVPWAPITLNDDCLRNGENLTACEDACRLAECCWKTGTCLREQTEVCNDYVSCAVLLGQDSQAPTNHSADPSIPIAPEALEDYCTVGAIEGDIGSSGVSRCEDFCARAECCWKTDSCLASQAVKCQGYVFCGILSLNETTSSPPLPEAASYLADVCAPHIVANVEGAVLCADACRRGECCWKTMTCLGVHAEQCPGYEPCKALSESDNDVGGMLPVPTNQPSSTGDVADYTEALINDACLNHDNSVVNVCSRVCEGSECCFHPDNLDGTYCGDFPCYKYSACLVLYPLADDAVNQACTSDNLSDCARVCGTSTCCFTQDSEKVCAVTNPGIVCSLFAACGRLYVSP
;
A
#
# COMPACT_ATOMS: atom_id res chain seq x y z
N MET A 1 -33.20 -37.13 -37.14
CA MET A 1 -33.85 -36.38 -36.06
C MET A 1 -32.74 -35.81 -35.20
N SER A 2 -32.33 -34.59 -35.53
CA SER A 2 -31.20 -33.89 -34.93
C SER A 2 -31.73 -33.00 -33.81
N SER A 3 -31.10 -33.03 -32.65
CA SER A 3 -31.28 -32.04 -31.59
C SER A 3 -29.90 -31.55 -31.19
N ALA A 4 -29.59 -30.31 -31.59
CA ALA A 4 -28.38 -29.60 -31.18
C ALA A 4 -28.73 -28.75 -29.94
N SER A 5 -27.88 -28.87 -28.91
CA SER A 5 -28.01 -28.16 -27.64
C SER A 5 -27.37 -26.78 -27.76
N ALA A 6 -28.20 -25.73 -27.88
CA ALA A 6 -27.81 -24.33 -27.80
C ALA A 6 -28.13 -23.79 -26.41
N LYS A 7 -27.17 -23.85 -25.48
CA LYS A 7 -27.32 -23.23 -24.14
C LYS A 7 -26.08 -22.46 -23.62
N GLY A 8 -25.04 -22.29 -24.43
CA GLY A 8 -23.81 -21.57 -24.02
C GLY A 8 -23.77 -20.06 -24.30
N SER A 9 -24.51 -19.55 -25.29
CA SER A 9 -24.26 -18.20 -25.84
C SER A 9 -24.92 -17.03 -25.13
N ILE A 10 -25.68 -17.22 -24.05
CA ILE A 10 -26.49 -16.13 -23.46
C ILE A 10 -25.76 -15.39 -22.32
N LEU A 11 -24.77 -16.01 -21.66
CA LEU A 11 -24.07 -15.39 -20.52
C LEU A 11 -22.90 -14.47 -20.92
N VAL A 12 -22.32 -14.65 -22.10
CA VAL A 12 -21.20 -13.80 -22.59
C VAL A 12 -21.70 -12.43 -23.06
N THR A 13 -22.94 -12.34 -23.54
CA THR A 13 -23.49 -11.10 -24.13
C THR A 13 -23.79 -10.01 -23.09
N TYR A 14 -24.02 -10.38 -21.83
CA TYR A 14 -24.35 -9.41 -20.78
C TYR A 14 -23.14 -8.69 -20.16
N TRP A 15 -21.92 -9.22 -20.31
CA TRP A 15 -20.71 -8.59 -19.77
C TRP A 15 -20.02 -7.61 -20.74
N CYS A 16 -20.13 -7.78 -22.07
CA CYS A 16 -19.50 -6.83 -23.02
C CYS A 16 -20.32 -5.53 -23.25
N LEU A 17 -21.50 -5.33 -22.63
CA LEU A 17 -22.32 -4.13 -22.88
C LEU A 17 -21.85 -2.84 -22.15
N CYS A 18 -20.87 -2.92 -21.25
CA CYS A 18 -20.42 -1.75 -20.47
C CYS A 18 -19.05 -1.16 -20.86
N PHE A 19 -18.29 -1.75 -21.78
CA PHE A 19 -17.00 -1.18 -22.21
C PHE A 19 -16.84 -1.25 -23.72
N GLN A 20 -16.70 -0.09 -24.36
CA GLN A 20 -16.33 0.06 -25.77
C GLN A 20 -14.86 -0.36 -25.99
N CYS A 21 -14.54 -1.64 -25.80
CA CYS A 21 -13.21 -2.17 -26.04
C CYS A 21 -13.20 -2.99 -27.33
N LEU A 22 -12.47 -2.52 -28.36
CA LEU A 22 -12.28 -3.23 -29.62
C LEU A 22 -11.74 -4.66 -29.45
N HIS A 23 -11.18 -5.01 -28.28
CA HIS A 23 -10.72 -6.35 -27.94
C HIS A 23 -11.87 -7.36 -27.68
N CYS A 24 -13.06 -6.94 -27.20
CA CYS A 24 -14.20 -7.87 -26.94
C CYS A 24 -14.73 -8.50 -28.25
N LEU A 25 -14.74 -7.75 -29.36
CA LEU A 25 -15.28 -8.20 -30.65
C LEU A 25 -14.40 -9.25 -31.35
N ALA A 26 -13.08 -9.16 -31.18
CA ALA A 26 -12.14 -10.17 -31.65
C ALA A 26 -12.30 -11.50 -30.87
N LEU A 27 -12.55 -11.40 -29.56
CA LEU A 27 -12.79 -12.54 -28.67
C LEU A 27 -14.06 -13.34 -29.02
N VAL A 28 -15.17 -12.66 -29.32
CA VAL A 28 -16.42 -13.33 -29.71
C VAL A 28 -16.28 -14.03 -31.07
N SER A 29 -15.51 -13.44 -32.00
CA SER A 29 -15.28 -14.02 -33.34
C SER A 29 -14.36 -15.25 -33.31
N ALA A 30 -13.47 -15.34 -32.31
CA ALA A 30 -12.57 -16.48 -32.11
C ALA A 30 -13.27 -17.70 -31.48
N LEU A 31 -14.39 -17.50 -30.76
CA LEU A 31 -15.15 -18.60 -30.17
C LEU A 31 -15.99 -19.38 -31.20
N GLU A 32 -16.28 -18.80 -32.36
CA GLU A 32 -17.12 -19.43 -33.40
C GLU A 32 -16.34 -20.21 -34.47
N ASN A 33 -15.01 -20.09 -34.48
CA ASN A 33 -14.12 -20.91 -35.29
C ASN A 33 -13.08 -21.49 -34.36
N ASP A 34 -12.99 -22.82 -34.23
CA ASP A 34 -11.95 -23.59 -33.51
C ASP A 34 -10.50 -23.17 -33.86
N ARG A 35 -10.12 -21.94 -33.53
CA ARG A 35 -8.88 -21.28 -33.90
C ARG A 35 -8.31 -20.66 -32.66
N ILE A 36 -7.18 -21.21 -32.24
CA ILE A 36 -6.34 -20.68 -31.18
C ILE A 36 -5.94 -19.24 -31.59
N PRO A 37 -6.19 -18.22 -30.76
CA PRO A 37 -5.71 -16.87 -31.02
C PRO A 37 -4.18 -16.81 -30.92
N PRO A 38 -3.52 -15.79 -31.51
CA PRO A 38 -2.11 -15.55 -31.26
C PRO A 38 -1.86 -15.25 -29.77
N ALA A 39 -0.72 -15.71 -29.24
CA ALA A 39 -0.33 -15.44 -27.87
C ALA A 39 -0.26 -13.93 -27.58
N PRO A 40 -0.69 -13.47 -26.39
CA PRO A 40 -0.56 -12.08 -26.03
C PRO A 40 0.93 -11.70 -25.95
N PRO A 41 1.31 -10.48 -26.37
CA PRO A 41 2.69 -10.03 -26.27
C PRO A 41 3.15 -10.06 -24.81
N GLY A 42 4.33 -10.62 -24.56
CA GLY A 42 4.89 -10.74 -23.22
C GLY A 42 4.39 -11.92 -22.39
N LEU A 43 3.68 -12.89 -22.99
CA LEU A 43 3.22 -14.11 -22.31
C LEU A 43 4.35 -14.82 -21.52
N SER A 44 5.57 -14.84 -22.07
CA SER A 44 6.74 -15.41 -21.39
C SER A 44 7.15 -14.66 -20.12
N GLY A 45 6.91 -13.34 -20.06
CA GLY A 45 7.13 -12.52 -18.88
C GLY A 45 6.04 -12.78 -17.84
N LEU A 46 4.77 -12.79 -18.26
CA LEU A 46 3.62 -13.10 -17.39
C LEU A 46 3.77 -14.47 -16.73
N CYS A 47 4.19 -15.48 -17.48
CA CYS A 47 4.40 -16.84 -17.00
C CYS A 47 5.85 -17.11 -16.55
N SER A 48 6.63 -16.07 -16.27
CA SER A 48 7.99 -16.23 -15.73
C SER A 48 7.94 -16.66 -14.26
N ARG A 49 8.99 -17.35 -13.79
CA ARG A 49 9.08 -17.82 -12.40
C ARG A 49 8.88 -16.70 -11.36
N GLY A 50 9.37 -15.49 -11.64
CA GLY A 50 9.23 -14.34 -10.73
C GLY A 50 7.81 -13.78 -10.64
N ASN A 51 7.02 -13.89 -11.72
CA ASN A 51 5.61 -13.50 -11.66
C ASN A 51 4.75 -14.60 -11.03
N LEU A 52 5.05 -15.86 -11.34
CA LEU A 52 4.34 -17.01 -10.77
C LEU A 52 4.53 -17.18 -9.25
N SER A 53 5.55 -16.56 -8.65
CA SER A 53 5.69 -16.53 -7.18
C SER A 53 4.69 -15.61 -6.49
N THR A 54 3.91 -14.83 -7.23
CA THR A 54 2.84 -13.98 -6.70
C THR A 54 1.47 -14.53 -7.12
N LEU A 55 0.46 -14.36 -6.26
CA LEU A 55 -0.92 -14.79 -6.58
C LEU A 55 -1.44 -14.07 -7.83
N GLU A 56 -1.15 -12.78 -7.95
CA GLU A 56 -1.56 -11.96 -9.10
C GLU A 56 -0.89 -12.43 -10.40
N GLY A 57 0.42 -12.65 -10.40
CA GLY A 57 1.14 -13.12 -11.58
C GLY A 57 0.75 -14.54 -11.99
N LEU A 58 0.42 -15.42 -11.04
CA LEU A 58 -0.17 -16.73 -11.34
C LEU A 58 -1.53 -16.58 -12.04
N ALA A 59 -2.43 -15.74 -11.51
CA ALA A 59 -3.74 -15.50 -12.09
C ALA A 59 -3.66 -14.87 -13.49
N GLN A 60 -2.73 -13.94 -13.70
CA GLN A 60 -2.48 -13.32 -15.00
C GLN A 60 -1.94 -14.31 -16.02
N CYS A 61 -1.02 -15.19 -15.63
CA CYS A 61 -0.52 -16.26 -16.50
C CYS A 61 -1.64 -17.25 -16.86
N ASP A 62 -2.43 -17.72 -15.88
CA ASP A 62 -3.54 -18.64 -16.10
C ASP A 62 -4.58 -18.04 -17.07
N LEU A 63 -4.98 -16.79 -16.85
CA LEU A 63 -5.92 -16.09 -17.73
C LEU A 63 -5.39 -15.94 -19.16
N ALA A 64 -4.09 -15.64 -19.33
CA ALA A 64 -3.48 -15.50 -20.65
C ALA A 64 -3.36 -16.84 -21.39
N CYS A 65 -3.16 -17.93 -20.64
CA CYS A 65 -3.00 -19.29 -21.15
C CYS A 65 -4.33 -20.00 -21.45
N ALA A 66 -5.42 -19.57 -20.81
CA ALA A 66 -6.76 -20.16 -20.92
C ALA A 66 -7.28 -20.27 -22.38
N PHE A 67 -6.86 -19.37 -23.26
CA PHE A 67 -7.28 -19.34 -24.67
C PHE A 67 -6.66 -20.45 -25.52
N ALA A 68 -5.62 -21.13 -25.02
CA ALA A 68 -4.89 -22.16 -25.74
C ALA A 68 -4.61 -23.39 -24.85
N ASP A 69 -5.49 -23.69 -23.89
CA ASP A 69 -5.39 -24.84 -22.97
C ASP A 69 -5.01 -26.15 -23.66
N CYS A 70 -5.55 -26.35 -24.85
CA CYS A 70 -5.31 -27.51 -25.68
C CYS A 70 -3.88 -27.65 -26.24
N CYS A 71 -3.09 -26.57 -26.27
CA CYS A 71 -1.71 -26.57 -26.74
C CYS A 71 -0.74 -27.11 -25.68
N TRP A 72 -1.09 -27.01 -24.40
CA TRP A 72 -0.16 -27.28 -23.30
C TRP A 72 -0.68 -28.27 -22.26
N ARG A 73 -2.00 -28.44 -22.09
CA ARG A 73 -2.58 -29.36 -21.09
C ARG A 73 -2.68 -30.78 -21.64
N THR A 74 -1.74 -31.65 -21.25
CA THR A 74 -1.64 -33.04 -21.75
C THR A 74 -2.77 -33.96 -21.28
N SER A 75 -3.49 -33.57 -20.23
CA SER A 75 -4.44 -34.41 -19.51
C SER A 75 -5.91 -34.05 -19.73
N SER A 76 -6.25 -33.11 -20.61
CA SER A 76 -7.65 -32.74 -20.87
C SER A 76 -8.30 -33.70 -21.87
N PRO A 77 -9.18 -34.62 -21.45
CA PRO A 77 -9.80 -35.60 -22.35
C PRO A 77 -10.84 -34.98 -23.29
N ALA A 78 -11.08 -33.67 -23.19
CA ALA A 78 -12.19 -32.98 -23.85
C ALA A 78 -11.78 -32.16 -25.08
N ILE A 79 -10.49 -31.95 -25.36
CA ILE A 79 -10.07 -31.06 -26.45
C ILE A 79 -9.32 -31.81 -27.53
N THR A 80 -10.08 -32.42 -28.45
CA THR A 80 -9.56 -33.02 -29.70
C THR A 80 -9.22 -31.95 -30.76
N SER A 81 -9.44 -30.67 -30.46
CA SER A 81 -9.48 -29.56 -31.42
C SER A 81 -8.10 -29.03 -31.80
N CYS A 82 -7.11 -29.12 -30.91
CA CYS A 82 -5.79 -28.58 -31.22
C CYS A 82 -4.96 -29.66 -31.90
N ASN A 83 -5.00 -29.62 -33.23
CA ASN A 83 -4.05 -30.36 -34.05
C ASN A 83 -2.65 -30.01 -33.53
N ALA A 84 -1.91 -30.98 -33.03
CA ALA A 84 -0.53 -30.82 -32.52
C ALA A 84 0.42 -30.18 -33.55
N SER A 85 -0.02 -30.04 -34.80
CA SER A 85 0.66 -29.35 -35.89
C SER A 85 0.31 -27.86 -36.01
N ASN A 86 -0.49 -27.26 -35.12
CA ASN A 86 -0.83 -25.84 -35.18
C ASN A 86 0.38 -25.00 -34.74
N PRO A 87 0.98 -24.19 -35.63
CA PRO A 87 2.17 -23.42 -35.31
C PRO A 87 1.94 -22.37 -34.20
N LEU A 88 0.69 -22.00 -33.92
CA LEU A 88 0.38 -21.08 -32.83
C LEU A 88 0.56 -21.72 -31.45
N CYS A 89 0.61 -23.05 -31.33
CA CYS A 89 0.85 -23.70 -30.05
C CYS A 89 2.28 -23.50 -29.53
N ASP A 90 3.25 -23.21 -30.40
CA ASP A 90 4.64 -22.98 -30.00
C ASP A 90 4.77 -21.76 -29.08
N ASP A 91 3.99 -20.71 -29.35
CA ASP A 91 3.98 -19.48 -28.54
C ASP A 91 3.35 -19.68 -27.15
N TYR A 92 2.53 -20.73 -26.99
CA TYR A 92 1.87 -21.08 -25.73
C TYR A 92 2.62 -22.16 -24.95
N LEU A 93 3.78 -22.64 -25.41
CA LEU A 93 4.55 -23.66 -24.69
C LEU A 93 4.98 -23.20 -23.28
N VAL A 94 5.12 -21.90 -23.05
CA VAL A 94 5.43 -21.36 -21.72
C VAL A 94 4.33 -21.66 -20.69
N CYS A 95 3.09 -21.83 -21.14
CA CYS A 95 1.94 -22.20 -20.30
C CYS A 95 2.01 -23.64 -19.79
N SER A 96 2.90 -24.48 -20.31
CA SER A 96 3.09 -25.85 -19.82
C SER A 96 3.55 -25.92 -18.35
N ILE A 97 4.01 -24.79 -17.79
CA ILE A 97 4.27 -24.64 -16.34
C ILE A 97 3.00 -24.78 -15.49
N LEU A 98 1.83 -24.52 -16.09
CA LEU A 98 0.52 -24.68 -15.46
C LEU A 98 -0.03 -26.11 -15.63
N ASP A 99 0.60 -27.00 -16.41
CA ASP A 99 0.13 -28.38 -16.58
C ASP A 99 0.46 -29.21 -15.33
N PRO A 100 -0.54 -29.68 -14.57
CA PRO A 100 -0.30 -30.54 -13.41
C PRO A 100 0.41 -31.86 -13.79
N ALA A 101 0.33 -32.30 -15.04
CA ALA A 101 1.02 -33.50 -15.51
C ALA A 101 2.51 -33.25 -15.85
N ASN A 102 2.87 -32.01 -16.20
CA ASN A 102 4.25 -31.60 -16.48
C ASN A 102 4.99 -31.11 -15.22
N ALA A 103 4.29 -31.07 -14.08
CA ALA A 103 4.90 -31.02 -12.76
C ALA A 103 5.61 -32.35 -12.45
N THR A 104 6.61 -32.73 -13.26
CA THR A 104 7.63 -33.68 -12.82
C THR A 104 8.20 -33.13 -11.53
N ILE A 105 8.05 -33.91 -10.45
CA ILE A 105 8.42 -33.69 -9.04
C ILE A 105 9.76 -32.94 -8.86
N THR A 106 9.77 -31.68 -9.20
CA THR A 106 10.47 -30.61 -8.53
C THR A 106 9.35 -29.91 -7.82
N HIS A 107 9.18 -30.22 -6.53
CA HIS A 107 8.12 -29.67 -5.69
C HIS A 107 7.91 -28.20 -6.04
N SER A 108 6.75 -27.88 -6.63
CA SER A 108 6.37 -26.48 -6.81
C SER A 108 6.53 -25.80 -5.45
N PRO A 109 7.13 -24.61 -5.40
CA PRO A 109 7.23 -23.86 -4.17
C PRO A 109 5.83 -23.77 -3.56
N VAL A 110 5.72 -24.22 -2.31
CA VAL A 110 4.49 -24.06 -1.53
C VAL A 110 4.22 -22.56 -1.52
N PRO A 111 3.04 -22.11 -1.98
CA PRO A 111 2.71 -20.70 -1.93
C PRO A 111 2.59 -20.26 -0.47
N TRP A 112 2.71 -18.97 -0.19
CA TRP A 112 2.44 -18.46 1.15
C TRP A 112 0.98 -18.68 1.54
N ALA A 113 0.72 -18.94 2.81
CA ALA A 113 -0.63 -19.12 3.31
C ALA A 113 -1.46 -17.83 3.10
N PRO A 114 -2.74 -17.94 2.71
CA PRO A 114 -3.64 -16.81 2.75
C PRO A 114 -3.73 -16.23 4.17
N ILE A 115 -3.80 -14.91 4.31
CA ILE A 115 -3.91 -14.24 5.62
C ILE A 115 -5.16 -14.70 6.38
N THR A 116 -6.22 -15.11 5.67
CA THR A 116 -7.47 -15.63 6.25
C THR A 116 -7.37 -17.08 6.70
N LEU A 117 -6.30 -17.83 6.37
CA LEU A 117 -6.20 -19.27 6.62
C LEU A 117 -6.44 -19.61 8.08
N ASN A 118 -5.92 -18.81 9.00
CA ASN A 118 -6.10 -19.05 10.43
C ASN A 118 -7.56 -18.84 10.87
N ASP A 119 -8.21 -17.79 10.38
CA ASP A 119 -9.62 -17.50 10.65
C ASP A 119 -10.54 -18.59 10.03
N ASP A 120 -10.24 -19.00 8.80
CA ASP A 120 -10.99 -20.00 8.05
C ASP A 120 -10.88 -21.41 8.68
N CYS A 121 -9.71 -21.75 9.23
CA CYS A 121 -9.46 -23.06 9.83
C CYS A 121 -9.79 -23.15 11.33
N LEU A 122 -9.71 -22.04 12.11
CA LEU A 122 -9.95 -22.07 13.56
C LEU A 122 -11.40 -21.76 13.98
N ARG A 123 -12.21 -21.12 13.13
CA ARG A 123 -13.62 -20.83 13.45
C ARG A 123 -14.53 -22.05 13.30
N ASN A 124 -14.43 -23.01 14.24
CA ASN A 124 -15.40 -24.07 14.54
C ASN A 124 -16.08 -24.78 13.33
N GLY A 125 -15.43 -24.84 12.18
CA GLY A 125 -15.94 -25.50 10.96
C GLY A 125 -16.95 -24.70 10.13
N GLU A 126 -17.24 -23.43 10.41
CA GLU A 126 -18.16 -22.63 9.57
C GLU A 126 -17.58 -22.37 8.17
N ASN A 127 -16.25 -22.37 8.03
CA ASN A 127 -15.52 -22.17 6.77
C ASN A 127 -14.61 -23.36 6.41
N LEU A 128 -15.01 -24.60 6.76
CA LEU A 128 -14.17 -25.78 6.54
C LEU A 128 -13.76 -25.95 5.06
N THR A 129 -14.65 -25.65 4.12
CA THR A 129 -14.33 -25.72 2.68
C THR A 129 -13.27 -24.71 2.24
N ALA A 130 -13.33 -23.47 2.75
CA ALA A 130 -12.31 -22.46 2.46
C ALA A 130 -10.95 -22.85 3.07
N CYS A 131 -10.97 -23.40 4.29
CA CYS A 131 -9.79 -23.98 4.92
C CYS A 131 -9.21 -25.13 4.07
N GLU A 132 -10.02 -26.10 3.65
CA GLU A 132 -9.59 -27.22 2.80
C GLU A 132 -8.96 -26.75 1.49
N ASP A 133 -9.60 -25.81 0.80
CA ASP A 133 -9.11 -25.27 -0.47
C ASP A 133 -7.76 -24.55 -0.33
N ALA A 134 -7.61 -23.75 0.73
CA ALA A 134 -6.36 -23.06 1.02
C ALA A 134 -5.25 -24.04 1.44
N CYS A 135 -5.57 -25.02 2.29
CA CYS A 135 -4.64 -26.03 2.78
C CYS A 135 -4.19 -27.05 1.72
N ARG A 136 -4.99 -27.25 0.66
CA ARG A 136 -4.68 -28.22 -0.42
C ARG A 136 -3.38 -27.90 -1.14
N LEU A 137 -3.04 -26.61 -1.28
CA LEU A 137 -1.82 -26.16 -1.95
C LEU A 137 -0.54 -26.49 -1.17
N ALA A 138 -0.67 -26.78 0.13
CA ALA A 138 0.43 -27.07 1.03
C ALA A 138 0.27 -28.43 1.75
N GLU A 139 -0.38 -29.42 1.13
CA GLU A 139 -0.55 -30.76 1.73
C GLU A 139 0.77 -31.37 2.20
N CYS A 140 1.89 -31.06 1.52
CA CYS A 140 3.19 -31.57 1.95
C CYS A 140 3.62 -31.05 3.33
N CYS A 141 3.14 -29.88 3.76
CA CYS A 141 3.53 -29.21 5.00
C CYS A 141 2.86 -29.83 6.22
N TRP A 142 1.58 -30.17 6.10
CA TRP A 142 0.76 -30.59 7.24
C TRP A 142 0.33 -32.06 7.21
N LYS A 143 0.22 -32.69 6.03
CA LYS A 143 -0.30 -34.05 5.88
C LYS A 143 0.79 -35.11 5.74
N THR A 144 1.76 -34.89 4.84
CA THR A 144 2.80 -35.89 4.55
C THR A 144 4.14 -35.60 5.23
N GLY A 145 4.42 -34.33 5.56
CA GLY A 145 5.71 -33.90 6.10
C GLY A 145 6.86 -34.05 5.09
N THR A 146 6.56 -34.06 3.79
CA THR A 146 7.54 -34.32 2.73
C THR A 146 7.96 -33.08 1.95
N CYS A 147 7.64 -31.86 2.40
CA CYS A 147 8.14 -30.67 1.72
C CYS A 147 9.68 -30.61 1.76
N LEU A 148 10.28 -29.93 0.76
CA LEU A 148 11.72 -29.68 0.73
C LEU A 148 12.15 -28.96 2.02
N ARG A 149 13.31 -29.35 2.59
CA ARG A 149 13.87 -28.72 3.81
C ARG A 149 14.00 -27.20 3.73
N GLU A 150 14.13 -26.66 2.52
CA GLU A 150 14.25 -25.21 2.28
C GLU A 150 12.91 -24.47 2.36
N GLN A 151 11.77 -25.17 2.48
CA GLN A 151 10.44 -24.57 2.58
C GLN A 151 9.81 -24.71 3.97
N THR A 152 10.65 -24.97 4.98
CA THR A 152 10.21 -25.13 6.37
C THR A 152 9.56 -23.84 6.89
N GLU A 153 10.00 -22.66 6.43
CA GLU A 153 9.43 -21.37 6.82
C GLU A 153 7.99 -21.22 6.33
N VAL A 154 7.74 -21.42 5.03
CA VAL A 154 6.40 -21.35 4.44
C VAL A 154 5.44 -22.38 5.05
N CYS A 155 5.95 -23.56 5.42
CA CYS A 155 5.14 -24.59 6.07
C CYS A 155 4.63 -24.19 7.45
N ASN A 156 5.28 -23.26 8.15
CA ASN A 156 4.80 -22.80 9.45
C ASN A 156 3.48 -22.04 9.33
N ASP A 157 3.24 -21.36 8.21
CA ASP A 157 2.01 -20.60 8.01
C ASP A 157 0.79 -21.51 7.77
N TYR A 158 1.04 -22.76 7.36
CA TYR A 158 0.00 -23.77 7.17
C TYR A 158 -0.27 -24.62 8.41
N VAL A 159 0.26 -24.27 9.59
CA VAL A 159 0.05 -25.06 10.81
C VAL A 159 -1.43 -25.19 11.18
N SER A 160 -2.25 -24.19 10.85
CA SER A 160 -3.70 -24.20 11.13
C SER A 160 -4.45 -25.26 10.32
N CYS A 161 -3.87 -25.76 9.22
CA CYS A 161 -4.41 -26.87 8.42
C CYS A 161 -4.41 -28.21 9.14
N ALA A 162 -3.69 -28.35 10.26
CA ALA A 162 -3.68 -29.57 11.06
C ALA A 162 -5.09 -29.95 11.56
N VAL A 163 -6.03 -28.99 11.65
CA VAL A 163 -7.43 -29.25 11.99
C VAL A 163 -8.10 -30.25 11.04
N LEU A 164 -7.65 -30.30 9.78
CA LEU A 164 -8.20 -31.18 8.73
C LEU A 164 -7.81 -32.65 8.92
N LEU A 165 -6.84 -32.96 9.77
CA LEU A 165 -6.45 -34.35 10.09
C LEU A 165 -7.40 -35.02 11.11
N GLY A 166 -8.38 -34.29 11.62
CA GLY A 166 -9.28 -34.74 12.67
C GLY A 166 -8.60 -34.79 14.05
N GLN A 167 -9.38 -34.57 15.11
CA GLN A 167 -8.88 -34.49 16.49
C GLN A 167 -8.20 -35.77 17.03
N ASP A 168 -8.25 -36.89 16.30
CA ASP A 168 -7.65 -38.15 16.73
C ASP A 168 -6.21 -38.36 16.24
N SER A 169 -5.70 -37.49 15.37
CA SER A 169 -4.32 -37.53 14.90
C SER A 169 -3.52 -36.41 15.56
N GLN A 170 -3.03 -36.64 16.79
CA GLN A 170 -1.93 -35.82 17.30
C GLN A 170 -0.77 -35.90 16.29
N ALA A 171 -0.36 -34.74 15.77
CA ALA A 171 0.88 -34.60 15.03
C ALA A 171 2.02 -35.30 15.79
N PRO A 172 3.02 -35.89 15.11
CA PRO A 172 4.13 -36.55 15.80
C PRO A 172 4.87 -35.53 16.69
N THR A 173 4.54 -35.52 17.98
CA THR A 173 5.10 -34.64 19.03
C THR A 173 6.50 -35.07 19.46
N ASN A 174 7.22 -35.85 18.65
CA ASN A 174 8.58 -36.28 18.94
C ASN A 174 9.64 -35.26 18.48
N HIS A 175 9.38 -33.97 18.66
CA HIS A 175 10.42 -32.97 18.85
C HIS A 175 10.25 -32.42 20.25
N SER A 176 11.21 -32.78 21.11
CA SER A 176 11.40 -32.21 22.44
C SER A 176 11.12 -30.70 22.38
N ALA A 177 10.17 -30.24 23.18
CA ALA A 177 9.81 -28.83 23.31
C ALA A 177 11.01 -28.05 23.84
N ASP A 178 11.89 -27.66 22.92
CA ASP A 178 12.67 -26.45 23.08
C ASP A 178 11.64 -25.31 22.98
N PRO A 179 11.51 -24.45 24.02
CA PRO A 179 10.63 -23.28 23.97
C PRO A 179 11.23 -22.27 22.97
N SER A 180 11.14 -22.61 21.70
CA SER A 180 11.55 -21.81 20.57
C SER A 180 10.42 -20.85 20.27
N ILE A 181 10.66 -19.55 20.47
CA ILE A 181 9.76 -18.48 20.04
C ILE A 181 9.50 -18.65 18.53
N PRO A 182 8.24 -18.61 18.07
CA PRO A 182 7.92 -18.64 16.65
C PRO A 182 8.48 -17.40 15.93
N ILE A 183 8.54 -17.41 14.61
CA ILE A 183 8.82 -16.20 13.85
C ILE A 183 7.57 -15.31 13.92
N ALA A 184 7.75 -14.00 14.11
CA ALA A 184 6.63 -13.09 14.12
C ALA A 184 5.94 -13.09 12.74
N PRO A 185 4.60 -13.22 12.69
CA PRO A 185 3.90 -13.12 11.42
C PRO A 185 4.02 -11.72 10.84
N GLU A 186 4.14 -11.59 9.52
CA GLU A 186 4.27 -10.27 8.86
C GLU A 186 3.08 -9.34 9.16
N ALA A 187 1.88 -9.91 9.31
CA ALA A 187 0.68 -9.16 9.66
C ALA A 187 0.63 -8.66 11.12
N LEU A 188 1.63 -8.97 11.94
CA LEU A 188 1.66 -8.52 13.34
C LEU A 188 1.64 -6.99 13.44
N GLU A 189 2.30 -6.29 12.52
CA GLU A 189 2.29 -4.82 12.44
C GLU A 189 0.87 -4.30 12.20
N ASP A 190 0.12 -4.92 11.28
CA ASP A 190 -1.25 -4.49 10.95
C ASP A 190 -2.24 -4.68 12.10
N TYR A 191 -2.00 -5.66 12.98
CA TYR A 191 -2.91 -5.97 14.10
C TYR A 191 -2.47 -5.34 15.43
N CYS A 192 -1.18 -5.05 15.61
CA CYS A 192 -0.61 -4.54 16.85
C CYS A 192 -0.13 -3.08 16.74
N THR A 193 -0.81 -2.26 15.93
CA THR A 193 -0.64 -0.80 15.93
C THR A 193 -1.69 -0.11 16.79
N VAL A 194 -1.39 1.12 17.21
CA VAL A 194 -2.35 1.99 17.92
C VAL A 194 -3.64 2.13 17.12
N GLY A 195 -3.55 2.37 15.81
CA GLY A 195 -4.73 2.50 14.94
C GLY A 195 -5.56 1.21 14.85
N ALA A 196 -4.93 0.04 14.81
CA ALA A 196 -5.66 -1.24 14.75
C ALA A 196 -6.36 -1.58 16.08
N ILE A 197 -5.77 -1.17 17.20
CA ILE A 197 -6.33 -1.36 18.54
C ILE A 197 -7.43 -0.33 18.85
N GLU A 198 -7.31 0.91 18.36
CA GLU A 198 -8.25 2.00 18.66
C GLU A 198 -9.37 2.18 17.61
N GLY A 199 -9.24 1.61 16.41
CA GLY A 199 -10.24 1.70 15.35
C GLY A 199 -11.55 0.94 15.63
N ASP A 200 -12.47 0.92 14.66
CA ASP A 200 -13.79 0.22 14.77
C ASP A 200 -13.69 -1.31 15.01
N ILE A 201 -12.48 -1.86 14.97
CA ILE A 201 -12.13 -3.24 15.29
C ILE A 201 -11.77 -3.36 16.80
N GLY A 202 -11.84 -2.31 17.61
CA GLY A 202 -11.04 -2.16 18.83
C GLY A 202 -11.15 -3.25 19.90
N SER A 203 -12.26 -3.98 20.01
CA SER A 203 -12.33 -5.16 20.90
C SER A 203 -11.74 -6.43 20.26
N SER A 204 -11.82 -6.59 18.94
CA SER A 204 -11.19 -7.69 18.20
C SER A 204 -9.74 -7.42 17.82
N GLY A 205 -9.32 -6.15 17.70
CA GLY A 205 -7.94 -5.75 17.42
C GLY A 205 -7.01 -6.10 18.58
N VAL A 206 -7.39 -5.72 19.81
CA VAL A 206 -6.67 -6.12 21.03
C VAL A 206 -6.60 -7.63 21.15
N SER A 207 -7.72 -8.34 21.02
CA SER A 207 -7.75 -9.80 21.14
C SER A 207 -6.86 -10.49 20.11
N ARG A 208 -6.85 -10.01 18.85
CA ARG A 208 -5.99 -10.57 17.79
C ARG A 208 -4.52 -10.30 18.09
N CYS A 209 -4.20 -9.08 18.52
CA CYS A 209 -2.84 -8.74 18.91
C CYS A 209 -2.37 -9.62 20.08
N GLU A 210 -3.20 -9.77 21.12
CA GLU A 210 -2.94 -10.68 22.25
C GLU A 210 -2.68 -12.12 21.80
N ASP A 211 -3.50 -12.66 20.88
CA ASP A 211 -3.35 -14.02 20.38
C ASP A 211 -2.02 -14.24 19.65
N PHE A 212 -1.58 -13.28 18.83
CA PHE A 212 -0.28 -13.37 18.16
C PHE A 212 0.89 -13.20 19.15
N CYS A 213 0.75 -12.27 20.09
CA CYS A 213 1.79 -11.90 21.04
C CYS A 213 1.96 -12.91 22.19
N ALA A 214 0.93 -13.69 22.53
CA ALA A 214 0.95 -14.65 23.63
C ALA A 214 2.03 -15.74 23.44
N ARG A 215 2.36 -16.09 22.19
CA ARG A 215 3.38 -17.11 21.88
C ARG A 215 4.82 -16.61 22.07
N ALA A 216 4.99 -15.29 22.22
CA ALA A 216 6.26 -14.63 22.39
C ALA A 216 6.25 -13.69 23.60
N GLU A 217 5.51 -14.04 24.66
CA GLU A 217 5.36 -13.20 25.86
C GLU A 217 6.70 -12.81 26.50
N CYS A 218 7.73 -13.67 26.40
CA CYS A 218 9.08 -13.33 26.86
C CYS A 218 9.79 -12.26 26.02
N CYS A 219 9.29 -11.91 24.83
CA CYS A 219 9.92 -10.90 23.97
C CYS A 219 9.49 -9.48 24.32
N TRP A 220 8.30 -9.32 24.91
CA TRP A 220 7.69 -7.99 25.12
C TRP A 220 7.24 -7.75 26.56
N LYS A 221 6.88 -8.79 27.32
CA LYS A 221 6.37 -8.63 28.69
C LYS A 221 7.41 -8.83 29.77
N THR A 222 8.42 -9.66 29.52
CA THR A 222 9.48 -9.98 30.50
C THR A 222 10.81 -10.02 29.78
N ASP A 223 11.91 -9.55 30.37
CA ASP A 223 13.26 -9.68 29.75
C ASP A 223 13.82 -11.12 29.85
N SER A 224 12.95 -12.13 29.80
CA SER A 224 13.26 -13.50 30.17
C SER A 224 13.55 -14.42 28.98
N CYS A 225 13.43 -13.93 27.74
CA CYS A 225 13.86 -14.74 26.59
C CYS A 225 15.37 -15.03 26.67
N LEU A 226 15.74 -16.27 26.35
CA LEU A 226 17.14 -16.65 26.24
C LEU A 226 17.85 -15.75 25.22
N ALA A 227 19.06 -15.30 25.53
CA ALA A 227 19.85 -14.44 24.64
C ALA A 227 20.03 -15.02 23.22
N SER A 228 20.00 -16.36 23.09
CA SER A 228 20.05 -17.06 21.80
C SER A 228 18.80 -16.84 20.92
N GLN A 229 17.70 -16.32 21.45
CA GLN A 229 16.46 -16.07 20.73
C GLN A 229 16.14 -14.57 20.54
N ALA A 230 17.06 -13.67 20.92
CA ALA A 230 16.86 -12.23 20.81
C ALA A 230 16.52 -11.76 19.38
N VAL A 231 17.08 -12.42 18.36
CA VAL A 231 16.80 -12.12 16.94
C VAL A 231 15.33 -12.36 16.60
N LYS A 232 14.70 -13.41 17.16
CA LYS A 232 13.29 -13.71 16.91
C LYS A 232 12.35 -12.71 17.60
N CYS A 233 12.77 -12.14 18.72
CA CYS A 233 11.99 -11.11 19.41
C CYS A 233 11.90 -9.79 18.67
N GLN A 234 12.80 -9.52 17.72
CA GLN A 234 12.76 -8.29 16.94
C GLN A 234 11.45 -8.15 16.15
N GLY A 235 10.90 -9.26 15.65
CA GLY A 235 9.61 -9.26 14.96
C GLY A 235 8.41 -9.01 15.87
N TYR A 236 8.55 -9.21 17.19
CA TYR A 236 7.49 -9.02 18.17
C TYR A 236 7.49 -7.64 18.84
N VAL A 237 8.26 -6.68 18.32
CA VAL A 237 8.35 -5.31 18.90
C VAL A 237 6.99 -4.62 18.98
N PHE A 238 6.08 -4.89 18.03
CA PHE A 238 4.72 -4.34 18.02
C PHE A 238 3.85 -4.82 19.18
N CYS A 239 4.16 -6.00 19.77
CA CYS A 239 3.48 -6.49 20.97
C CYS A 239 3.73 -5.63 22.20
N GLY A 240 4.74 -4.75 22.19
CA GLY A 240 5.00 -3.80 23.27
C GLY A 240 3.80 -2.89 23.56
N ILE A 241 2.89 -2.70 22.59
CA ILE A 241 1.65 -1.94 22.79
C ILE A 241 0.75 -2.53 23.88
N LEU A 242 0.78 -3.86 24.05
CA LEU A 242 0.00 -4.56 25.09
C LEU A 242 0.54 -4.27 26.50
N SER A 243 1.84 -3.97 26.63
CA SER A 243 2.46 -3.55 27.90
C SER A 243 2.16 -2.11 28.29
N LEU A 244 1.74 -1.27 27.33
CA LEU A 244 1.39 0.14 27.61
C LEU A 244 0.12 0.27 28.46
N ASN A 245 -0.71 -0.79 28.52
CA ASN A 245 -1.93 -0.80 29.33
C ASN A 245 -1.70 -1.14 30.81
N GLU A 246 -0.61 -1.81 31.18
CA GLU A 246 -0.40 -2.26 32.56
C GLU A 246 0.52 -1.36 33.40
N THR A 247 1.25 -0.41 32.80
CA THR A 247 2.17 0.47 33.56
C THR A 247 2.19 1.92 33.05
N THR A 248 1.53 2.80 33.80
CA THR A 248 1.92 4.19 34.11
C THR A 248 3.08 4.80 33.30
N SER A 249 2.79 5.38 32.14
CA SER A 249 2.82 6.82 31.88
C SER A 249 2.62 6.99 30.37
N SER A 250 1.44 7.48 29.97
CA SER A 250 1.27 7.92 28.58
C SER A 250 2.43 8.86 28.23
N PRO A 251 3.05 8.73 27.04
CA PRO A 251 3.98 9.75 26.57
C PRO A 251 3.32 11.13 26.71
N PRO A 252 4.09 12.18 27.08
CA PRO A 252 3.54 13.51 27.27
C PRO A 252 2.84 13.95 25.99
N LEU A 253 1.59 14.38 26.11
CA LEU A 253 0.85 14.91 24.97
C LEU A 253 1.60 16.14 24.43
N PRO A 254 1.91 16.20 23.13
CA PRO A 254 2.59 17.35 22.57
C PRO A 254 1.72 18.60 22.71
N GLU A 255 2.36 19.74 22.96
CA GLU A 255 1.68 21.03 23.00
C GLU A 255 0.95 21.29 21.68
N ALA A 256 -0.29 21.74 21.77
CA ALA A 256 -1.12 22.03 20.62
C ALA A 256 -0.47 23.12 19.76
N ALA A 257 -0.46 22.92 18.43
CA ALA A 257 0.01 23.94 17.51
C ALA A 257 -0.82 25.23 17.65
N SER A 258 -0.16 26.38 17.73
CA SER A 258 -0.85 27.67 17.93
C SER A 258 -1.83 28.04 16.82
N TYR A 259 -1.67 27.47 15.62
CA TYR A 259 -2.55 27.69 14.46
C TYR A 259 -3.80 26.80 14.44
N LEU A 260 -3.98 25.89 15.41
CA LEU A 260 -5.13 24.98 15.45
C LEU A 260 -6.47 25.73 15.42
N ALA A 261 -6.55 26.89 16.08
CA ALA A 261 -7.74 27.73 16.07
C ALA A 261 -8.11 28.26 14.67
N ASP A 262 -7.11 28.55 13.84
CA ASP A 262 -7.31 29.07 12.49
C ASP A 262 -7.67 27.94 11.50
N VAL A 263 -6.92 26.83 11.56
CA VAL A 263 -7.11 25.68 10.65
C VAL A 263 -8.41 24.93 10.95
N CYS A 264 -8.82 24.87 12.21
CA CYS A 264 -10.06 24.22 12.64
C CYS A 264 -11.24 25.18 12.82
N ALA A 265 -11.16 26.40 12.27
CA ALA A 265 -12.28 27.34 12.33
C ALA A 265 -13.51 26.74 11.61
N PRO A 266 -14.74 26.95 12.11
CA PRO A 266 -15.95 26.31 11.57
C PRO A 266 -16.15 26.48 10.05
N HIS A 267 -15.79 27.65 9.51
CA HIS A 267 -15.91 27.93 8.08
C HIS A 267 -14.85 27.23 7.21
N ILE A 268 -13.72 26.85 7.80
CA ILE A 268 -12.67 26.08 7.13
C ILE A 268 -13.06 24.59 7.10
N VAL A 269 -13.47 24.03 8.24
CA VAL A 269 -13.91 22.62 8.31
C VAL A 269 -15.22 22.33 7.59
N ALA A 270 -16.00 23.36 7.24
CA ALA A 270 -17.17 23.21 6.37
C ALA A 270 -16.81 22.76 4.94
N ASN A 271 -15.55 22.94 4.52
CA ASN A 271 -15.01 22.38 3.29
C ASN A 271 -14.25 21.07 3.60
N VAL A 272 -14.39 20.06 2.74
CA VAL A 272 -13.68 18.78 2.80
C VAL A 272 -12.16 18.98 2.95
N GLU A 273 -11.59 19.94 2.24
CA GLU A 273 -10.15 20.24 2.31
C GLU A 273 -9.74 20.77 3.69
N GLY A 274 -10.50 21.73 4.23
CA GLY A 274 -10.24 22.28 5.55
C GLY A 274 -10.49 21.28 6.68
N ALA A 275 -11.46 20.37 6.52
CA ALA A 275 -11.68 19.26 7.43
C ALA A 275 -10.48 18.30 7.47
N VAL A 276 -9.88 17.97 6.32
CA VAL A 276 -8.68 17.12 6.27
C VAL A 276 -7.48 17.80 6.93
N LEU A 277 -7.25 19.08 6.66
CA LEU A 277 -6.16 19.85 7.28
C LEU A 277 -6.33 19.95 8.80
N CYS A 278 -7.54 20.22 9.27
CA CYS A 278 -7.85 20.24 10.69
C CYS A 278 -7.67 18.84 11.32
N ALA A 279 -8.15 17.77 10.69
CA ALA A 279 -7.99 16.41 11.19
C ALA A 279 -6.51 16.02 11.34
N ASP A 280 -5.67 16.42 10.39
CA ASP A 280 -4.23 16.15 10.45
C ASP A 280 -3.55 16.91 11.60
N ALA A 281 -3.82 18.22 11.73
CA ALA A 281 -3.32 19.04 12.83
C ALA A 281 -3.78 18.53 14.22
N CYS A 282 -4.98 17.94 14.28
CA CYS A 282 -5.60 17.41 15.48
C CYS A 282 -5.18 15.98 15.84
N ARG A 283 -4.49 15.27 14.94
CA ARG A 283 -4.18 13.83 15.08
C ARG A 283 -3.40 13.53 16.35
N ARG A 284 -2.44 14.38 16.71
CA ARG A 284 -1.61 14.19 17.92
C ARG A 284 -2.36 14.36 19.24
N GLY A 285 -3.53 15.00 19.20
CA GLY A 285 -4.40 15.23 20.36
C GLY A 285 -5.78 14.61 20.22
N GLU A 286 -5.92 13.59 19.37
CA GLU A 286 -7.22 12.97 19.04
C GLU A 286 -7.97 12.52 20.31
N CYS A 287 -7.25 12.02 21.30
CA CYS A 287 -7.83 11.58 22.56
C CYS A 287 -8.40 12.70 23.47
N CYS A 288 -8.09 13.97 23.18
CA CYS A 288 -8.64 15.12 23.91
C CYS A 288 -10.04 15.53 23.45
N TRP A 289 -10.44 15.18 22.22
CA TRP A 289 -11.74 15.59 21.66
C TRP A 289 -12.60 14.43 21.16
N LYS A 290 -12.00 13.30 20.75
CA LYS A 290 -12.74 12.16 20.17
C LYS A 290 -13.14 11.10 21.19
N THR A 291 -12.19 10.60 21.98
CA THR A 291 -12.40 9.40 22.81
C THR A 291 -12.54 9.69 24.31
N MET A 292 -12.30 10.94 24.75
CA MET A 292 -12.24 11.36 26.15
C MET A 292 -11.27 10.56 27.04
N THR A 293 -10.45 9.67 26.48
CA THR A 293 -9.55 8.79 27.25
C THR A 293 -8.38 9.55 27.88
N CYS A 294 -8.00 10.70 27.32
CA CYS A 294 -6.87 11.50 27.80
C CYS A 294 -7.23 12.58 28.83
N LEU A 295 -8.51 12.87 29.06
CA LEU A 295 -8.93 13.95 29.96
C LEU A 295 -8.44 13.78 31.41
N GLY A 296 -8.21 12.54 31.86
CA GLY A 296 -7.67 12.25 33.19
C GLY A 296 -6.14 12.37 33.30
N VAL A 297 -5.41 12.15 32.20
CA VAL A 297 -3.94 12.06 32.20
C VAL A 297 -3.29 13.36 31.70
N HIS A 298 -3.91 14.03 30.73
CA HIS A 298 -3.40 15.23 30.04
C HIS A 298 -4.35 16.43 30.19
N ALA A 299 -4.93 16.59 31.39
CA ALA A 299 -5.93 17.61 31.67
C ALA A 299 -5.43 19.05 31.38
N GLU A 300 -4.13 19.30 31.52
CA GLU A 300 -3.53 20.63 31.28
C GLU A 300 -3.27 20.91 29.79
N GLN A 301 -3.03 19.88 28.98
CA GLN A 301 -2.70 20.01 27.55
C GLN A 301 -3.94 19.95 26.65
N CYS A 302 -4.98 19.21 27.05
CA CYS A 302 -6.19 19.06 26.24
C CYS A 302 -6.93 20.37 25.89
N PRO A 303 -6.91 21.45 26.71
CA PRO A 303 -7.50 22.73 26.30
C PRO A 303 -6.92 23.30 25.00
N GLY A 304 -5.64 23.04 24.69
CA GLY A 304 -5.03 23.50 23.44
C GLY A 304 -5.62 22.84 22.18
N TYR A 305 -6.21 21.65 22.32
CA TYR A 305 -6.86 20.90 21.25
C TYR A 305 -8.38 21.17 21.18
N GLU A 306 -8.91 22.14 21.93
CA GLU A 306 -10.33 22.49 21.87
C GLU A 306 -10.85 22.80 20.44
N PRO A 307 -10.10 23.51 19.55
CA PRO A 307 -10.54 23.76 18.18
C PRO A 307 -10.88 22.50 17.38
N CYS A 308 -10.26 21.36 17.71
CA CYS A 308 -10.48 20.09 17.01
C CYS A 308 -11.91 19.53 17.17
N LYS A 309 -12.68 20.01 18.15
CA LYS A 309 -14.08 19.61 18.33
C LYS A 309 -14.96 19.93 17.11
N ALA A 310 -14.54 20.91 16.29
CA ALA A 310 -15.23 21.26 15.06
C ALA A 310 -15.39 20.06 14.10
N LEU A 311 -14.48 19.08 14.15
CA LEU A 311 -14.56 17.83 13.37
C LEU A 311 -15.65 16.86 13.85
N SER A 312 -16.00 16.90 15.14
CA SER A 312 -17.06 16.04 15.70
C SER A 312 -18.46 16.63 15.50
N GLU A 313 -18.55 17.95 15.33
CA GLU A 313 -19.82 18.65 15.08
C GLU A 313 -20.27 18.49 13.62
N SER A 314 -19.33 18.34 12.67
CA SER A 314 -19.63 18.10 11.26
C SER A 314 -20.28 16.73 10.98
N ASP A 315 -19.99 15.71 11.79
CA ASP A 315 -20.54 14.36 11.61
C ASP A 315 -22.02 14.26 12.02
N ASN A 316 -22.52 15.23 12.78
CA ASN A 316 -23.86 15.19 13.36
C ASN A 316 -24.94 15.92 12.55
N ASP A 317 -24.60 16.56 11.42
CA ASP A 317 -25.54 17.38 10.64
C ASP A 317 -25.75 16.92 9.17
N VAL A 318 -25.54 15.63 8.89
CA VAL A 318 -25.92 15.03 7.59
C VAL A 318 -27.36 14.47 7.66
N GLY A 319 -28.30 15.35 8.03
CA GLY A 319 -29.74 15.17 7.83
C GLY A 319 -30.34 16.13 6.79
N GLY A 320 -29.55 17.09 6.31
CA GLY A 320 -29.95 18.09 5.32
C GLY A 320 -29.56 17.69 3.89
N MET A 321 -30.56 17.43 3.05
CA MET A 321 -30.45 17.18 1.61
C MET A 321 -29.60 18.25 0.90
N LEU A 322 -28.33 17.93 0.58
CA LEU A 322 -27.55 18.68 -0.40
C LEU A 322 -28.05 18.33 -1.82
N PRO A 323 -28.16 19.31 -2.74
CA PRO A 323 -28.61 19.06 -4.11
C PRO A 323 -27.58 18.23 -4.89
N VAL A 324 -28.09 17.25 -5.63
CA VAL A 324 -27.35 16.39 -6.56
C VAL A 324 -26.53 17.25 -7.53
N PRO A 325 -25.20 17.03 -7.67
CA PRO A 325 -24.39 17.73 -8.67
C PRO A 325 -24.83 17.30 -10.07
N THR A 326 -25.31 18.27 -10.84
CA THR A 326 -25.54 18.07 -12.28
C THR A 326 -24.21 18.24 -12.99
N ASN A 327 -23.76 17.18 -13.66
CA ASN A 327 -22.55 17.18 -14.48
C ASN A 327 -22.68 18.20 -15.63
N GLN A 328 -21.92 19.30 -15.56
CA GLN A 328 -21.64 20.16 -16.69
C GLN A 328 -20.20 20.72 -16.57
N PRO A 329 -19.36 20.66 -17.63
CA PRO A 329 -17.99 21.15 -17.57
C PRO A 329 -17.91 22.64 -17.88
N SER A 330 -17.42 23.44 -16.93
CA SER A 330 -16.89 24.82 -17.10
C SER A 330 -16.12 25.16 -15.81
N SER A 331 -14.78 25.11 -15.83
CA SER A 331 -13.84 26.21 -16.03
C SER A 331 -14.04 27.40 -15.08
N THR A 332 -12.97 27.74 -14.34
CA THR A 332 -12.82 28.70 -13.23
C THR A 332 -13.25 28.17 -11.86
N GLY A 333 -12.50 27.22 -11.32
CA GLY A 333 -12.59 26.84 -9.91
C GLY A 333 -11.85 27.85 -9.04
N ASP A 334 -12.47 28.23 -7.92
CA ASP A 334 -11.84 28.99 -6.85
C ASP A 334 -10.59 28.24 -6.37
N VAL A 335 -9.41 28.73 -6.75
CA VAL A 335 -8.15 28.24 -6.20
C VAL A 335 -8.18 28.54 -4.70
N ALA A 336 -8.08 27.50 -3.87
CA ALA A 336 -7.92 27.68 -2.43
C ALA A 336 -6.70 28.60 -2.18
N ASP A 337 -6.93 29.79 -1.61
CA ASP A 337 -5.89 30.79 -1.35
C ASP A 337 -5.09 30.35 -0.11
N TYR A 338 -4.16 29.42 -0.33
CA TYR A 338 -3.21 29.03 0.70
C TYR A 338 -2.21 30.17 0.93
N THR A 339 -1.93 30.46 2.20
CA THR A 339 -0.89 31.44 2.54
C THR A 339 0.49 30.88 2.20
N GLU A 340 1.43 31.75 1.82
CA GLU A 340 2.82 31.36 1.53
C GLU A 340 3.48 30.64 2.73
N ALA A 341 3.13 31.03 3.95
CA ALA A 341 3.62 30.39 5.17
C ALA A 341 3.15 28.93 5.27
N LEU A 342 1.88 28.65 4.94
CA LEU A 342 1.33 27.28 4.95
C LEU A 342 1.99 26.40 3.88
N ILE A 343 2.19 26.95 2.67
CA ILE A 343 2.83 26.22 1.57
C ILE A 343 4.29 25.88 1.93
N ASN A 344 5.02 26.85 2.48
CA ASN A 344 6.40 26.62 2.93
C ASN A 344 6.47 25.59 4.07
N ASP A 345 5.54 25.64 5.03
CA ASP A 345 5.52 24.68 6.13
C ASP A 345 5.24 23.26 5.60
N ALA A 346 4.19 23.12 4.78
CA ALA A 346 3.78 21.86 4.18
C ALA A 346 4.88 21.19 3.33
N CYS A 347 5.70 21.98 2.62
CA CYS A 347 6.68 21.48 1.67
C CYS A 347 8.13 21.50 2.14
N LEU A 348 8.51 22.32 3.12
CA LEU A 348 9.90 22.50 3.55
C LEU A 348 10.18 22.08 5.00
N ASN A 349 9.18 22.07 5.90
CA ASN A 349 9.40 21.84 7.34
C ASN A 349 9.06 20.42 7.81
N HIS A 350 8.46 19.59 6.95
CA HIS A 350 8.14 18.22 7.30
C HIS A 350 9.19 17.22 6.79
N ASP A 351 9.44 16.18 7.57
CA ASP A 351 10.12 14.99 7.08
C ASP A 351 9.33 14.46 5.87
N ASN A 352 10.00 13.93 4.85
CA ASN A 352 9.43 13.60 3.52
C ASN A 352 8.28 12.57 3.57
N SER A 353 7.82 12.14 4.74
CA SER A 353 6.58 11.37 4.96
C SER A 353 5.31 12.17 4.65
N VAL A 354 5.41 13.51 4.49
CA VAL A 354 4.27 14.42 4.24
C VAL A 354 4.20 14.87 2.76
N VAL A 355 4.76 14.10 1.83
CA VAL A 355 4.63 14.34 0.36
C VAL A 355 3.16 14.53 -0.06
N ASN A 356 2.22 13.91 0.65
CA ASN A 356 0.79 14.04 0.38
C ASN A 356 0.19 15.43 0.70
N VAL A 357 0.68 16.14 1.72
CA VAL A 357 0.16 17.49 2.04
C VAL A 357 0.78 18.52 1.11
N CYS A 358 2.09 18.42 0.87
CA CYS A 358 2.77 19.26 -0.11
C CYS A 358 2.12 19.11 -1.49
N SER A 359 1.91 17.87 -1.96
CA SER A 359 1.24 17.58 -3.24
C SER A 359 -0.12 18.28 -3.36
N ARG A 360 -0.94 18.21 -2.30
CA ARG A 360 -2.25 18.86 -2.29
C ARG A 360 -2.20 20.38 -2.31
N VAL A 361 -1.38 21.01 -1.47
CA VAL A 361 -1.29 22.48 -1.48
C VAL A 361 -0.73 23.00 -2.81
N CYS A 362 0.00 22.16 -3.54
CA CYS A 362 0.65 22.50 -4.80
C CYS A 362 -0.13 22.12 -6.06
N GLU A 363 -1.24 21.39 -5.96
CA GLU A 363 -2.00 20.87 -7.11
C GLU A 363 -2.42 21.98 -8.09
N GLY A 364 -2.83 23.14 -7.57
CA GLY A 364 -3.21 24.30 -8.40
C GLY A 364 -2.03 25.03 -9.05
N SER A 365 -0.79 24.73 -8.65
CA SER A 365 0.43 25.44 -9.07
C SER A 365 1.26 24.71 -10.10
N GLU A 366 0.78 23.58 -10.65
CA GLU A 366 1.46 22.79 -11.68
C GLU A 366 1.96 23.62 -12.86
N CYS A 367 1.17 24.61 -13.29
CA CYS A 367 1.53 25.49 -14.40
C CYS A 367 2.86 26.22 -14.12
N CYS A 368 3.18 26.51 -12.86
CA CYS A 368 4.35 27.28 -12.44
C CYS A 368 5.66 26.50 -12.59
N PHE A 369 5.58 25.18 -12.73
CA PHE A 369 6.72 24.28 -12.79
C PHE A 369 6.86 23.58 -14.15
N HIS A 370 6.04 23.97 -15.13
CA HIS A 370 6.19 23.46 -16.48
C HIS A 370 7.53 23.95 -17.07
N PRO A 371 8.35 23.08 -17.70
CA PRO A 371 9.68 23.45 -18.20
C PRO A 371 9.65 24.57 -19.24
N ASP A 372 8.55 24.68 -19.99
CA ASP A 372 8.34 25.74 -20.98
C ASP A 372 7.84 27.08 -20.38
N ASN A 373 7.55 27.13 -19.07
CA ASN A 373 6.97 28.30 -18.39
C ASN A 373 7.94 28.98 -17.42
N LEU A 374 9.20 29.16 -17.82
CA LEU A 374 10.19 29.79 -16.96
C LEU A 374 9.88 31.26 -16.67
N ASP A 375 9.14 31.94 -17.54
CA ASP A 375 8.77 33.36 -17.43
C ASP A 375 7.39 33.60 -16.79
N GLY A 376 6.66 32.55 -16.42
CA GLY A 376 5.34 32.63 -15.79
C GLY A 376 4.18 32.95 -16.74
N THR A 377 4.44 33.14 -18.04
CA THR A 377 3.40 33.54 -19.01
C THR A 377 2.30 32.49 -19.20
N TYR A 378 2.60 31.20 -18.99
CA TYR A 378 1.64 30.11 -19.14
C TYR A 378 0.61 30.04 -18.00
N CYS A 379 0.88 30.71 -16.88
CA CYS A 379 0.05 30.68 -15.69
C CYS A 379 -0.96 31.84 -15.59
N GLY A 380 -0.96 32.77 -16.55
CA GLY A 380 -1.77 33.99 -16.46
C GLY A 380 -1.44 34.79 -15.20
N ASP A 381 -2.47 35.20 -14.45
CA ASP A 381 -2.33 35.98 -13.21
C ASP A 381 -2.09 35.10 -11.95
N PHE A 382 -1.82 33.81 -12.12
CA PHE A 382 -1.59 32.91 -10.99
C PHE A 382 -0.27 33.27 -10.26
N PRO A 383 -0.28 33.42 -8.92
CA PRO A 383 0.85 33.95 -8.16
C PRO A 383 1.94 32.88 -7.92
N CYS A 384 2.64 32.46 -8.97
CA CYS A 384 3.66 31.39 -8.90
C CYS A 384 4.76 31.60 -7.87
N TYR A 385 5.07 32.85 -7.51
CA TYR A 385 6.06 33.14 -6.47
C TYR A 385 5.67 32.60 -5.10
N LYS A 386 4.36 32.48 -4.76
CA LYS A 386 3.88 31.92 -3.49
C LYS A 386 4.15 30.41 -3.37
N TYR A 387 4.29 29.73 -4.50
CA TYR A 387 4.36 28.27 -4.57
C TYR A 387 5.79 27.75 -4.75
N SER A 388 6.82 28.58 -4.58
CA SER A 388 8.21 28.15 -4.82
C SER A 388 8.64 26.91 -4.04
N ALA A 389 8.06 26.65 -2.86
CA ALA A 389 8.35 25.45 -2.08
C ALA A 389 7.83 24.15 -2.74
N CYS A 390 6.83 24.23 -3.62
CA CYS A 390 6.29 23.12 -4.38
C CYS A 390 7.28 22.51 -5.37
N LEU A 391 8.40 23.19 -5.66
CA LEU A 391 9.49 22.67 -6.48
C LEU A 391 10.00 21.30 -6.00
N VAL A 392 9.83 20.96 -4.72
CA VAL A 392 10.19 19.63 -4.19
C VAL A 392 9.43 18.49 -4.87
N LEU A 393 8.23 18.74 -5.38
CA LEU A 393 7.38 17.76 -6.06
C LEU A 393 7.69 17.64 -7.56
N TYR A 394 8.30 18.67 -8.13
CA TYR A 394 8.63 18.76 -9.55
C TYR A 394 10.16 18.88 -9.68
N PRO A 395 10.91 17.80 -9.41
CA PRO A 395 12.35 17.83 -9.54
C PRO A 395 12.69 18.28 -10.96
N LEU A 396 13.31 19.46 -11.04
CA LEU A 396 13.80 19.99 -12.30
C LEU A 396 14.75 18.96 -12.91
N ALA A 397 14.61 18.69 -14.21
CA ALA A 397 15.61 17.90 -14.92
C ALA A 397 17.01 18.50 -14.65
N ASP A 398 18.01 17.66 -14.43
CA ASP A 398 19.38 18.05 -14.02
C ASP A 398 19.98 19.19 -14.87
N ASP A 399 19.54 19.31 -16.13
CA ASP A 399 19.97 20.32 -17.07
C ASP A 399 19.43 21.73 -16.78
N ALA A 400 18.26 21.85 -16.12
CA ALA A 400 17.60 23.14 -15.91
C ALA A 400 18.34 24.03 -14.89
N VAL A 401 18.87 23.42 -13.82
CA VAL A 401 19.68 24.14 -12.82
C VAL A 401 20.98 24.65 -13.46
N ASN A 402 21.63 23.79 -14.25
CA ASN A 402 22.83 24.16 -15.00
C ASN A 402 22.54 25.28 -16.02
N GLN A 403 21.42 25.21 -16.74
CA GLN A 403 21.02 26.22 -17.72
C GLN A 403 20.71 27.57 -17.06
N ALA A 404 19.97 27.58 -15.95
CA ALA A 404 19.65 28.81 -15.23
C ALA A 404 20.92 29.50 -14.68
N CYS A 405 21.86 28.71 -14.14
CA CYS A 405 23.08 29.22 -13.50
C CYS A 405 24.26 29.51 -14.45
N THR A 406 24.18 29.06 -15.70
CA THR A 406 25.13 29.44 -16.75
C THR A 406 24.78 30.76 -17.45
N SER A 407 23.55 31.23 -17.29
CA SER A 407 23.15 32.56 -17.79
C SER A 407 23.87 33.69 -17.04
N ASP A 408 23.95 34.87 -17.65
CA ASP A 408 24.44 36.09 -16.99
C ASP A 408 23.42 36.65 -15.97
N ASN A 409 22.16 36.21 -16.06
CA ASN A 409 21.10 36.62 -15.17
C ASN A 409 21.03 35.72 -13.93
N LEU A 410 21.68 36.15 -12.84
CA LEU A 410 21.68 35.40 -11.59
C LEU A 410 20.30 35.30 -10.92
N SER A 411 19.27 36.05 -11.35
CA SER A 411 17.93 35.94 -10.76
C SER A 411 17.31 34.56 -11.00
N ASP A 412 17.51 34.00 -12.19
CA ASP A 412 16.94 32.70 -12.55
C ASP A 412 17.67 31.58 -11.81
N CYS A 413 18.99 31.72 -11.68
CA CYS A 413 19.79 30.85 -10.83
C CYS A 413 19.34 30.93 -9.37
N ALA A 414 19.19 32.13 -8.79
CA ALA A 414 18.74 32.30 -7.41
C ALA A 414 17.37 31.66 -7.15
N ARG A 415 16.45 31.77 -8.12
CA ARG A 415 15.13 31.15 -8.04
C ARG A 415 15.20 29.63 -7.98
N VAL A 416 15.90 28.99 -8.91
CA VAL A 416 15.97 27.50 -8.96
C VAL A 416 16.81 26.93 -7.81
N CYS A 417 17.75 27.70 -7.30
CA CYS A 417 18.66 27.27 -6.24
C CYS A 417 18.13 27.49 -4.82
N GLY A 418 17.03 28.24 -4.64
CA GLY A 418 16.53 28.66 -3.33
C GLY A 418 16.23 27.50 -2.37
N THR A 419 15.70 26.39 -2.89
CA THR A 419 15.42 25.17 -2.10
C THR A 419 16.71 24.47 -1.66
N SER A 420 17.80 24.63 -2.40
CA SER A 420 19.09 23.94 -2.17
C SER A 420 20.11 24.75 -1.35
N THR A 421 19.70 25.83 -0.70
CA THR A 421 20.63 26.68 0.08
C THR A 421 21.40 25.91 1.16
N CYS A 422 20.81 24.84 1.71
CA CYS A 422 21.45 23.93 2.65
C CYS A 422 22.65 23.16 2.07
N CYS A 423 22.83 23.12 0.75
CA CYS A 423 23.99 22.49 0.10
C CYS A 423 25.26 23.33 0.15
N PHE A 424 25.13 24.64 0.43
CA PHE A 424 26.23 25.61 0.36
C PHE A 424 26.59 26.23 1.70
N THR A 425 25.93 25.81 2.78
CA THR A 425 26.27 26.25 4.14
C THR A 425 27.47 25.47 4.70
N GLN A 426 28.31 26.15 5.48
CA GLN A 426 29.39 25.51 6.25
C GLN A 426 28.93 25.10 7.66
N ASP A 427 27.74 25.53 8.07
CA ASP A 427 27.14 25.21 9.36
C ASP A 427 26.61 23.77 9.33
N SER A 428 27.24 22.88 10.09
CA SER A 428 26.91 21.45 10.14
C SER A 428 25.50 21.16 10.66
N GLU A 429 24.86 22.11 11.36
CA GLU A 429 23.48 21.97 11.82
C GLU A 429 22.46 22.34 10.72
N LYS A 430 22.92 22.98 9.64
CA LYS A 430 22.07 23.48 8.54
C LYS A 430 22.27 22.77 7.22
N VAL A 431 23.18 21.80 7.16
CA VAL A 431 23.42 20.99 5.95
C VAL A 431 22.16 20.19 5.58
N CYS A 432 21.95 19.93 4.29
CA CYS A 432 20.70 19.27 3.84
C CYS A 432 20.45 17.91 4.49
N ALA A 433 21.50 17.16 4.87
CA ALA A 433 21.32 15.91 5.59
C ALA A 433 20.56 16.06 6.93
N VAL A 434 20.52 17.27 7.50
CA VAL A 434 19.82 17.61 8.75
C VAL A 434 18.52 18.35 8.46
N THR A 435 18.54 19.34 7.57
CA THR A 435 17.40 20.26 7.35
C THR A 435 16.47 19.83 6.23
N ASN A 436 16.94 19.06 5.25
CA ASN A 436 16.13 18.60 4.12
C ASN A 436 16.73 17.32 3.50
N PRO A 437 16.51 16.14 4.12
CA PRO A 437 17.17 14.89 3.75
C PRO A 437 16.81 14.38 2.34
N GLY A 438 15.88 15.03 1.63
CA GLY A 438 15.53 14.72 0.23
C GLY A 438 16.38 15.45 -0.81
N ILE A 439 17.15 16.48 -0.44
CA ILE A 439 17.91 17.27 -1.41
C ILE A 439 19.22 16.58 -1.77
N VAL A 440 19.35 16.24 -3.06
CA VAL A 440 20.58 15.69 -3.65
C VAL A 440 21.50 16.83 -4.09
N CYS A 441 22.43 17.23 -3.22
CA CYS A 441 23.27 18.41 -3.46
C CYS A 441 24.12 18.39 -4.73
N SER A 442 24.42 17.21 -5.29
CA SER A 442 25.14 17.12 -6.57
C SER A 442 24.34 17.71 -7.74
N LEU A 443 23.02 17.68 -7.69
CA LEU A 443 22.15 18.23 -8.74
C LEU A 443 22.15 19.77 -8.75
N PHE A 444 22.51 20.38 -7.62
CA PHE A 444 22.55 21.81 -7.45
C PHE A 444 23.95 22.40 -7.58
N ALA A 445 24.97 21.64 -7.99
CA ALA A 445 26.36 22.10 -8.00
C ALA A 445 26.58 23.47 -8.70
N ALA A 446 25.83 23.77 -9.76
CA ALA A 446 25.89 25.05 -10.47
C ALA A 446 25.43 26.27 -9.63
N CYS A 447 24.58 26.05 -8.62
CA CYS A 447 24.15 27.05 -7.65
C CYS A 447 25.29 27.60 -6.81
N GLY A 448 26.42 26.88 -6.71
CA GLY A 448 27.61 27.34 -6.00
C GLY A 448 28.11 28.71 -6.47
N ARG A 449 27.81 29.08 -7.73
CA ARG A 449 28.12 30.41 -8.30
C ARG A 449 27.49 31.58 -7.52
N LEU A 450 26.35 31.36 -6.86
CA LEU A 450 25.68 32.37 -6.04
C LEU A 450 26.40 32.64 -4.71
N TYR A 451 27.26 31.72 -4.28
CA TYR A 451 27.91 31.73 -2.96
C TYR A 451 29.41 31.97 -3.01
N VAL A 452 29.99 32.13 -4.22
CA VAL A 452 31.39 32.55 -4.36
C VAL A 452 31.46 34.04 -4.01
N SER A 453 32.06 34.35 -2.86
CA SER A 453 32.35 35.75 -2.51
C SER A 453 33.31 36.35 -3.55
N PRO A 454 33.05 37.55 -4.08
CA PRO A 454 33.95 38.21 -5.03
C PRO A 454 35.33 38.53 -4.45
#